data_AF-A0A366GX32-F1
#
_entry.id   AF-A0A366GX32-F1
#
_cell.length_a   1.000
_cell.length_b   1.000
_cell.length_c   1.000
_cell.angle_alpha   90.00
_cell.angle_beta   90.00
_cell.angle_gamma   90.00
#
_symmetry.space_group_name_H-M   'P 1'
#
loop_
_entity.id
_entity.type
_entity.pdbx_description
1 polymer ?
#
loop_
_entity_poly.entity_id
_entity_poly.type
_entity_poly.pdbx_seq_one_letter_code
_entity_poly.pdbx_strand_id
1 'polypeptide(L)'
;MAVQALYYSDKDGLEMALKNPDTMLFQSKAEADARDKILELAENIQMFLERKVEGLGEQLAEQCAMAIAEEKDLFQKALKKPQVLNAEAAGETGE
;
A
#
# COMPACT_ATOMS: atom_id res chain seq x y z
N MET A 1 -20.06 28.44 -0.24
CA MET A 1 -19.15 27.40 -0.75
C MET A 1 -18.57 26.70 0.45
N ALA A 2 -18.96 25.46 0.73
CA ALA A 2 -18.41 24.70 1.85
C ALA A 2 -17.03 24.19 1.42
N VAL A 3 -15.97 24.73 2.02
CA VAL A 3 -14.61 24.21 1.85
C VAL A 3 -14.54 22.88 2.59
N GLN A 4 -14.75 21.76 1.88
CA GLN A 4 -14.42 20.45 2.42
C GLN A 4 -12.90 20.38 2.52
N ALA A 5 -12.39 20.29 3.75
CA ALA A 5 -10.97 20.07 3.98
C ALA A 5 -10.62 18.66 3.49
N LEU A 6 -10.06 18.57 2.29
CA LEU A 6 -9.55 17.33 1.71
C LEU A 6 -8.09 17.16 2.17
N TYR A 7 -7.77 16.00 2.70
CA TYR A 7 -6.43 15.68 3.20
C TYR A 7 -5.70 14.84 2.15
N TYR A 8 -4.40 15.10 1.94
CA TYR A 8 -3.56 14.34 1.03
C TYR A 8 -2.33 13.82 1.79
N SER A 9 -1.76 12.69 1.35
CA SER A 9 -0.52 12.16 1.91
C SER A 9 0.65 13.03 1.44
N ASP A 10 1.54 13.42 2.36
CA ASP A 10 2.68 14.29 2.07
C ASP A 10 3.62 13.66 1.03
N LYS A 11 3.72 12.32 1.00
CA LYS A 11 4.49 11.56 0.00
C LYS A 11 3.89 11.55 -1.41
N ASP A 12 2.57 11.66 -1.51
CA ASP A 12 1.87 11.65 -2.79
C ASP A 12 2.12 12.97 -3.56
N GLY A 13 2.40 14.05 -2.81
CA GLY A 13 2.69 15.37 -3.37
C GLY A 13 1.43 16.07 -3.86
N LEU A 14 1.35 17.38 -3.61
CA LEU A 14 0.20 18.20 -3.96
C LEU A 14 -0.11 18.18 -5.48
N GLU A 15 0.91 17.97 -6.31
CA GLU A 15 0.79 17.84 -7.77
C GLU A 15 0.16 16.51 -8.24
N MET A 16 0.43 15.38 -7.57
CA MET A 16 -0.14 14.08 -7.95
C MET A 16 -1.60 13.98 -7.47
N ALA A 17 -1.88 14.52 -6.27
CA ALA A 17 -3.24 14.64 -5.72
C ALA A 17 -4.15 15.54 -6.57
N LEU A 18 -3.62 16.59 -7.21
CA LEU A 18 -4.38 17.41 -8.15
C LEU A 18 -4.67 16.68 -9.49
N LYS A 19 -3.79 15.76 -9.89
CA LYS A 19 -3.95 14.96 -11.12
C LYS A 19 -4.92 13.80 -10.94
N ASN A 20 -5.00 13.20 -9.75
CA ASN A 20 -5.93 12.12 -9.44
C ASN A 20 -6.69 12.40 -8.13
N PRO A 21 -7.60 13.39 -8.13
CA PRO A 21 -8.32 13.78 -6.92
C PRO A 21 -9.13 12.63 -6.30
N ASP A 22 -9.73 11.75 -7.12
CA ASP A 22 -10.56 10.66 -6.64
C ASP A 22 -9.80 9.54 -5.91
N THR A 23 -8.50 9.36 -6.18
CA THR A 23 -7.70 8.26 -5.58
C THR A 23 -6.73 8.74 -4.51
N MET A 24 -6.49 10.04 -4.41
CA MET A 24 -5.41 10.63 -3.61
C MET A 24 -5.89 11.69 -2.60
N LEU A 25 -7.19 12.00 -2.61
CA LEU A 25 -7.83 12.83 -1.59
C LEU A 25 -8.52 11.94 -0.56
N PHE A 26 -8.02 12.00 0.67
CA PHE A 26 -8.58 11.28 1.81
C PHE A 26 -9.60 12.16 2.55
N GLN A 27 -10.65 11.51 3.05
CA GLN A 27 -11.68 12.19 3.84
C GLN A 27 -11.17 12.61 5.23
N SER A 28 -10.11 11.96 5.70
CA SER A 28 -9.52 12.21 7.01
C SER A 28 -8.00 12.21 6.99
N LYS A 29 -7.39 13.09 7.80
CA LYS A 29 -5.94 13.12 8.03
C LYS A 29 -5.36 11.78 8.48
N ALA A 30 -6.15 11.00 9.21
CA ALA A 30 -5.75 9.67 9.68
C ALA A 30 -5.55 8.66 8.52
N GLU A 31 -6.37 8.73 7.48
CA GLU A 31 -6.20 7.88 6.29
C GLU A 31 -4.98 8.32 5.47
N ALA A 32 -4.74 9.63 5.35
CA ALA A 32 -3.54 10.14 4.71
C ALA A 32 -2.26 9.68 5.44
N ASP A 33 -2.23 9.71 6.77
CA ASP A 33 -1.10 9.20 7.58
C ASP A 33 -0.92 7.68 7.46
N ALA A 34 -2.03 6.94 7.39
CA ALA A 34 -2.00 5.50 7.16
C ALA A 34 -1.44 5.15 5.77
N ARG A 35 -1.83 5.89 4.74
CA ARG A 35 -1.29 5.78 3.37
C ARG A 35 0.20 6.12 3.34
N ASP A 36 0.61 7.18 4.02
CA ASP A 36 2.02 7.60 4.08
C ASP A 36 2.92 6.49 4.67
N LYS A 37 2.42 5.83 5.73
CA LYS A 37 3.09 4.67 6.35
C LYS A 37 3.14 3.45 5.43
N ILE A 38 2.10 3.22 4.62
CA ILE A 38 2.08 2.13 3.64
C ILE A 38 3.09 2.41 2.53
N LEU A 39 3.14 3.64 2.01
CA LEU A 39 4.11 4.06 1.00
C LEU A 39 5.55 3.95 1.51
N GLU A 40 5.81 4.37 2.74
CA GLU A 40 7.13 4.17 3.38
C GLU A 40 7.51 2.70 3.50
N LEU A 41 6.57 1.84 3.88
CA LEU A 41 6.82 0.41 3.99
C LEU A 41 7.07 -0.23 2.61
N ALA A 42 6.29 0.14 1.59
CA ALA A 42 6.45 -0.32 0.22
C ALA A 42 7.84 0.04 -0.32
N GLU A 43 8.28 1.29 -0.18
CA GLU A 43 9.59 1.72 -0.65
C GLU A 43 10.74 0.89 -0.02
N ASN A 44 10.67 0.63 1.28
CA ASN A 44 11.67 -0.20 1.96
C ASN A 44 11.64 -1.66 1.49
N ILE A 45 10.46 -2.23 1.25
CA ILE A 45 10.30 -3.61 0.76
C ILE A 45 10.81 -3.72 -0.67
N GLN A 46 10.52 -2.74 -1.53
CA GLN A 46 11.02 -2.69 -2.89
C GLN A 46 12.55 -2.70 -2.90
N MET A 47 13.19 -1.78 -2.16
CA MET A 47 14.64 -1.74 -2.05
C MET A 47 15.24 -3.05 -1.50
N PHE A 48 14.52 -3.71 -0.58
CA PHE A 48 14.92 -5.01 -0.07
C PHE A 48 14.83 -6.11 -1.14
N LEU A 49 13.74 -6.14 -1.91
CA LEU A 49 13.52 -7.09 -2.99
C LEU A 49 14.53 -6.91 -4.11
N GLU A 50 14.79 -5.68 -4.54
CA GLU A 50 15.80 -5.37 -5.55
C GLU A 50 17.21 -5.78 -5.12
N ARG A 51 17.54 -5.65 -3.83
CA ARG A 51 18.84 -6.10 -3.29
C ARG A 51 18.93 -7.61 -3.11
N LYS A 52 17.83 -8.29 -2.81
CA LYS A 52 17.81 -9.73 -2.50
C LYS A 52 17.56 -10.61 -3.71
N VAL A 53 16.86 -10.09 -4.71
CA VAL A 53 16.43 -10.82 -5.91
C VAL A 53 17.10 -10.18 -7.12
N GLU A 54 18.30 -10.67 -7.44
CA GLU A 54 19.02 -10.24 -8.64
C GLU A 54 18.21 -10.62 -9.89
N GLY A 55 17.83 -9.61 -10.68
CA GLY A 55 17.01 -9.78 -11.89
C GLY A 55 15.50 -9.54 -11.71
N LEU A 56 15.06 -9.13 -10.51
CA LEU A 56 13.70 -8.62 -10.32
C LEU A 56 13.58 -7.24 -11.01
N GLY A 57 12.66 -7.11 -11.96
CA GLY A 57 12.43 -5.82 -12.62
C GLY A 57 11.84 -4.79 -11.65
N GLU A 58 12.29 -3.54 -11.72
CA GLU A 58 11.85 -2.42 -10.86
C GLU A 58 10.33 -2.33 -10.74
N GLN A 59 9.62 -2.43 -11.86
CA GLN A 59 8.15 -2.36 -11.88
C GLN A 59 7.51 -3.54 -11.12
N LEU A 60 8.10 -4.74 -11.21
CA LEU A 60 7.61 -5.91 -10.48
C LEU A 60 7.92 -5.79 -8.98
N ALA A 61 9.11 -5.27 -8.65
CA ALA A 61 9.52 -5.01 -7.28
C ALA A 61 8.58 -4.01 -6.59
N GLU A 62 8.24 -2.91 -7.27
CA GLU A 62 7.29 -1.90 -6.81
C GLU A 62 5.90 -2.51 -6.58
N GLN A 63 5.38 -3.28 -7.56
CA GLN A 63 4.06 -3.91 -7.42
C GLN A 63 4.01 -4.93 -6.29
N CYS A 64 5.04 -5.77 -6.16
CA CYS A 64 5.15 -6.70 -5.04
C CYS A 64 5.23 -5.96 -3.70
N ALA A 65 6.02 -4.89 -3.64
CA ALA A 65 6.21 -4.13 -2.42
C ALA A 65 4.94 -3.38 -1.99
N MET A 66 4.21 -2.79 -2.93
CA MET A 66 2.89 -2.20 -2.66
C MET A 66 1.91 -3.25 -2.14
N ALA A 67 1.79 -4.40 -2.81
CA ALA A 67 0.87 -5.46 -2.38
C ALA A 67 1.18 -5.95 -0.95
N ILE A 68 2.46 -6.10 -0.61
CA ILE A 68 2.88 -6.49 0.75
C ILE A 68 2.59 -5.38 1.77
N ALA A 69 2.78 -4.12 1.39
CA ALA A 69 2.58 -2.98 2.28
C ALA A 69 1.09 -2.67 2.54
N GLU A 70 0.23 -2.86 1.55
CA GLU A 70 -1.23 -2.77 1.72
C GLU A 70 -1.72 -3.89 2.64
N GLU A 71 -1.27 -5.13 2.38
CA GLU A 71 -1.60 -6.31 3.19
C GLU A 71 -0.70 -6.49 4.41
N LYS A 72 -0.15 -5.40 4.98
CA LYS A 72 0.84 -5.50 6.08
C LYS A 72 0.32 -6.31 7.27
N ASP A 73 -0.98 -6.21 7.57
CA ASP A 73 -1.59 -6.92 8.70
C ASP A 73 -1.67 -8.42 8.43
N LEU A 74 -2.02 -8.80 7.19
CA LEU A 74 -2.05 -10.18 6.72
C LEU A 74 -0.63 -10.76 6.67
N PHE A 75 0.36 -9.99 6.19
CA PHE A 75 1.77 -10.39 6.24
C PHE A 75 2.30 -10.52 7.67
N GLN A 76 1.93 -9.61 8.59
CA GLN A 76 2.29 -9.73 10.02
C GLN A 76 1.69 -10.97 10.67
N LYS A 77 0.44 -11.32 10.33
CA LYS A 77 -0.21 -12.56 10.76
C LYS A 77 0.46 -13.78 10.12
N ALA A 78 0.84 -13.70 8.85
CA ALA A 78 1.52 -14.77 8.13
C ALA A 78 2.92 -15.07 8.68
N LEU A 79 3.66 -14.05 9.13
CA LEU A 79 4.95 -14.24 9.81
C LEU A 79 4.81 -15.07 11.10
N LYS A 80 3.64 -15.06 11.75
CA LYS A 80 3.35 -15.91 12.92
C LYS A 80 2.70 -17.25 12.54
N LYS A 81 1.87 -17.27 11.50
CA LYS A 81 1.15 -18.45 10.99
C LYS A 81 1.22 -18.46 9.48
N PRO A 82 2.22 -19.12 8.85
CA PRO A 82 2.39 -19.05 7.39
C PRO A 82 1.17 -19.55 6.61
N GLN A 83 0.33 -20.38 7.22
CA GLN A 83 -0.94 -20.86 6.66
C GLN A 83 -1.97 -19.75 6.37
N VAL A 84 -1.93 -18.59 7.05
CA VAL A 84 -2.93 -17.53 6.80
C VAL A 84 -2.68 -16.80 5.48
N LEU A 85 -1.44 -16.78 4.98
CA LEU A 85 -1.11 -16.18 3.69
C LEU A 85 -1.80 -16.90 2.52
N ASN A 86 -2.08 -18.19 2.69
CA ASN A 86 -2.71 -19.04 1.69
C ASN A 86 -4.21 -19.28 1.98
N ALA A 87 -4.74 -18.69 3.06
CA ALA A 87 -6.12 -18.91 3.49
C ALA A 87 -7.14 -17.98 2.79
N GLU A 88 -6.69 -16.89 2.15
CA GLU A 88 -7.56 -15.94 1.44
C GLU A 88 -7.28 -15.89 -0.08
N ALA A 89 -7.32 -17.06 -0.70
CA ALA A 89 -7.76 -17.21 -2.10
C ALA A 89 -8.76 -18.37 -2.26
N ALA A 90 -9.38 -18.82 -1.16
CA ALA A 90 -10.38 -19.88 -1.14
C ALA A 90 -11.48 -19.55 -0.13
N GLY A 91 -12.37 -18.60 -0.46
CA GLY A 91 -13.55 -18.40 0.37
C GLY A 91 -14.42 -17.16 0.22
N GLU A 92 -14.45 -16.49 -0.93
CA GLU A 92 -15.59 -15.61 -1.28
C GLU A 92 -16.05 -15.88 -2.71
N THR A 93 -16.51 -17.11 -2.94
CA THR A 93 -17.45 -17.40 -4.02
C THR A 93 -18.63 -18.16 -3.44
N GLY A 94 -19.72 -17.42 -3.23
CA GLY A 94 -21.10 -17.92 -3.22
C GLY A 94 -21.60 -18.45 -1.89
N GLU A 95 -22.50 -17.69 -1.27
CA GLU A 95 -23.88 -18.10 -0.95
C GLU A 95 -24.80 -16.87 -0.97
#